data_AF-A0A954TL74-F1
#
_entry.id   AF-A0A954TL74-F1
#
_cell.length_a   1.000
_cell.length_b   1.000
_cell.length_c   1.000
_cell.angle_alpha   90.00
_cell.angle_beta   90.00
_cell.angle_gamma   90.00
#
_symmetry.space_group_name_H-M   'P 1'
#
loop_
_entity.id
_entity.type
_entity.pdbx_description
1 polymer ?
#
loop_
_entity_poly.entity_id
_entity_poly.type
_entity_poly.pdbx_seq_one_letter_code
_entity_poly.pdbx_strand_id
1 'polypeptide(L)'
;MSATSANLGELDSFDVKRLMALNGPAVKLQQIAGAFHRYHASNRTFTRPRLQDQQNVAEDKKSAYTELSWRVHLLPYVDQLPLYESFHLDEPWDSPHNMTLLDKMPDIYRVDLAEDTKTRFQVVTGPQCLFGNAQAPQFRDITDGQGNTILALVVGVDRAVPWTQPDSFHLDPVDPVASLGKLPEGCVLCVTADAEALPLSTSIPAEDLVALATPSGNEVVDGQKLRRAFQENYRALLTKRMQDEGKPMERDITKVTPQTAAAGRSNRLKRIAEALLEYHQIYKQFPIAKGQSESLDAQGNPLLSWRVHLLPMLGHRPLYESFKLNEPWDSPHNRSLIEKMPDVFCDPYDQLDETKTRYVRLTGPETAFPEPTGSTMRSFRDGIADTLVTVSAGADKAVIWTKPDDIPYDAESPVGCLGDLSDTDSISYVRADGGVSVLSSSVPSDMFHAIVTPSGGERLPKEFAEYQLR
;
A
#
# COMPACT_ATOMS: atom_id res chain seq x y z
N MET A 1 29.41 8.37 42.64
CA MET A 1 28.84 7.47 41.62
C MET A 1 27.45 8.00 41.30
N SER A 2 27.37 8.87 40.29
CA SER A 2 26.11 9.45 39.82
C SER A 2 25.66 8.62 38.63
N ALA A 3 24.56 7.90 38.78
CA ALA A 3 23.91 7.21 37.66
C ALA A 3 23.17 8.27 36.85
N THR A 4 23.64 8.47 35.63
CA THR A 4 23.10 9.40 34.64
C THR A 4 21.66 9.01 34.31
N SER A 5 20.74 9.95 34.52
CA SER A 5 19.39 9.91 33.98
C SER A 5 19.44 9.84 32.46
N ALA A 6 19.12 8.68 31.88
CA ALA A 6 18.90 8.58 30.45
C ALA A 6 17.59 9.29 30.10
N ASN A 7 17.71 10.39 29.35
CA ASN A 7 16.60 11.19 28.86
C ASN A 7 15.70 10.32 27.96
N LEU A 8 14.44 10.14 28.37
CA LEU A 8 13.34 9.54 27.61
C LEU A 8 12.81 10.56 26.58
N GLY A 9 13.64 10.93 25.60
CA GLY A 9 13.30 11.90 24.56
C GLY A 9 13.32 11.29 23.17
N GLU A 10 12.15 11.35 22.50
CA GLU A 10 11.88 11.12 21.08
C GLU A 10 12.08 9.70 20.52
N LEU A 11 11.05 9.23 19.80
CA LEU A 11 11.12 8.05 18.93
C LEU A 11 12.27 8.26 17.93
N ASP A 12 13.30 7.41 17.98
CA ASP A 12 14.35 7.40 16.96
C ASP A 12 13.71 7.14 15.59
N SER A 13 14.20 7.87 14.59
CA SER A 13 13.94 7.70 13.17
C SER A 13 13.89 6.24 12.68
N PHE A 14 14.63 5.33 13.31
CA PHE A 14 14.67 3.91 12.97
C PHE A 14 13.45 3.12 13.46
N ASP A 15 12.95 3.39 14.68
CA ASP A 15 11.73 2.77 15.22
C ASP A 15 10.49 3.18 14.41
N VAL A 16 10.49 4.44 13.92
CA VAL A 16 9.43 4.99 13.06
C VAL A 16 9.39 4.31 11.69
N LYS A 17 10.54 3.97 11.09
CA LYS A 17 10.60 3.26 9.79
C LYS A 17 10.04 1.84 9.84
N ARG A 18 10.26 1.11 10.94
CA ARG A 18 9.73 -0.25 11.11
C ARG A 18 8.25 -0.25 11.50
N LEU A 19 7.80 0.75 12.27
CA LEU A 19 6.37 1.05 12.39
C LEU A 19 5.73 1.40 11.03
N MET A 20 6.47 2.06 10.13
CA MET A 20 6.02 2.34 8.76
C MET A 20 6.01 1.12 7.82
N ALA A 21 6.74 0.04 8.10
CA ALA A 21 6.59 -1.23 7.35
C ALA A 21 5.19 -1.84 7.54
N LEU A 22 4.49 -1.48 8.64
CA LEU A 22 3.09 -1.82 8.88
C LEU A 22 2.11 -0.86 8.15
N ASN A 23 2.56 0.29 7.60
CA ASN A 23 1.65 1.24 6.94
C ASN A 23 0.95 0.62 5.73
N GLY A 24 1.63 -0.23 4.95
CA GLY A 24 1.01 -0.85 3.78
C GLY A 24 -0.23 -1.67 4.15
N PRO A 25 -0.07 -2.72 4.98
CA PRO A 25 -1.20 -3.50 5.48
C PRO A 25 -2.22 -2.69 6.29
N ALA A 26 -1.79 -1.68 7.06
CA ALA A 26 -2.69 -0.85 7.87
C ALA A 26 -3.61 0.00 7.00
N VAL A 27 -3.05 0.68 5.99
CA VAL A 27 -3.82 1.47 5.02
C VAL A 27 -4.80 0.58 4.26
N LYS A 28 -4.38 -0.62 3.84
CA LYS A 28 -5.27 -1.59 3.18
C LYS A 28 -6.42 -2.01 4.09
N LEU A 29 -6.18 -2.28 5.37
CA LEU A 29 -7.25 -2.56 6.34
C LEU A 29 -8.22 -1.37 6.49
N GLN A 30 -7.72 -0.14 6.55
CA GLN A 30 -8.58 1.05 6.61
C GLN A 30 -9.44 1.20 5.35
N GLN A 31 -8.88 0.94 4.17
CA GLN A 31 -9.64 0.94 2.91
C GLN A 31 -10.70 -0.17 2.89
N ILE A 32 -10.39 -1.37 3.41
CA ILE A 32 -11.34 -2.47 3.58
C ILE A 32 -12.47 -2.05 4.53
N ALA A 33 -12.15 -1.44 5.68
CA ALA A 33 -13.16 -0.93 6.60
C ALA A 33 -14.04 0.13 5.91
N GLY A 34 -13.47 1.06 5.16
CA GLY A 34 -14.23 2.01 4.35
C GLY A 34 -15.15 1.35 3.32
N ALA A 35 -14.75 0.23 2.73
CA ALA A 35 -15.61 -0.56 1.84
C ALA A 35 -16.79 -1.20 2.59
N PHE A 36 -16.58 -1.73 3.80
CA PHE A 36 -17.67 -2.19 4.68
C PHE A 36 -18.65 -1.07 5.02
N HIS A 37 -18.17 0.16 5.27
CA HIS A 37 -19.03 1.32 5.50
C HIS A 37 -19.90 1.64 4.29
N ARG A 38 -19.32 1.68 3.08
CA ARG A 38 -20.06 1.92 1.83
C ARG A 38 -21.06 0.81 1.52
N TYR A 39 -20.68 -0.44 1.75
CA TYR A 39 -21.58 -1.59 1.66
C TYR A 39 -22.76 -1.43 2.63
N HIS A 40 -22.49 -1.12 3.90
CA HIS A 40 -23.53 -0.92 4.91
C HIS A 40 -24.44 0.27 4.58
N ALA A 41 -23.90 1.37 4.06
CA ALA A 41 -24.70 2.52 3.63
C ALA A 41 -25.75 2.13 2.56
N SER A 42 -25.38 1.19 1.67
CA SER A 42 -26.25 0.71 0.58
C SER A 42 -27.21 -0.38 1.05
N ASN A 43 -26.76 -1.28 1.92
CA ASN A 43 -27.48 -2.53 2.25
C ASN A 43 -28.08 -2.56 3.66
N ARG A 44 -27.81 -1.54 4.49
CA ARG A 44 -28.17 -1.43 5.91
C ARG A 44 -27.58 -2.50 6.84
N THR A 45 -26.74 -3.37 6.32
CA THR A 45 -26.01 -4.40 7.07
C THR A 45 -24.61 -4.56 6.49
N PHE A 46 -23.67 -5.14 7.24
CA PHE A 46 -22.43 -5.63 6.68
C PHE A 46 -22.66 -6.88 5.82
N THR A 47 -21.70 -7.18 4.95
CA THR A 47 -21.62 -8.48 4.28
C THR A 47 -21.31 -9.57 5.32
N ARG A 48 -21.69 -10.82 5.04
CA ARG A 48 -21.54 -11.94 5.97
C ARG A 48 -20.37 -12.84 5.55
N PRO A 49 -19.54 -13.30 6.50
CA PRO A 49 -18.72 -14.48 6.28
C PRO A 49 -19.56 -15.77 6.42
N ARG A 50 -19.04 -16.90 5.94
CA ARG A 50 -19.63 -18.21 6.23
C ARG A 50 -19.23 -18.63 7.65
N LEU A 51 -20.22 -19.06 8.44
CA LEU A 51 -19.99 -19.55 9.80
C LEU A 51 -19.56 -21.03 9.80
N GLN A 52 -18.67 -21.44 10.70
CA GLN A 52 -18.21 -22.83 10.82
C GLN A 52 -19.35 -23.82 11.08
N ASP A 53 -20.32 -23.45 11.92
CA ASP A 53 -21.49 -24.30 12.24
C ASP A 53 -22.42 -24.55 11.02
N GLN A 54 -22.24 -23.77 9.95
CA GLN A 54 -22.94 -23.94 8.68
C GLN A 54 -22.18 -24.81 7.66
N GLN A 55 -21.05 -25.42 8.02
CA GLN A 55 -20.33 -26.36 7.15
C GLN A 55 -21.12 -27.65 6.90
N ASN A 56 -22.02 -28.05 7.81
CA ASN A 56 -22.76 -29.31 7.77
C ASN A 56 -24.29 -29.15 7.54
N VAL A 57 -24.74 -28.01 7.05
CA VAL A 57 -26.18 -27.77 6.77
C VAL A 57 -26.54 -28.32 5.39
N ALA A 58 -27.62 -29.12 5.33
CA ALA A 58 -28.15 -29.72 4.10
C ALA A 58 -28.34 -28.70 2.96
N GLU A 59 -28.09 -29.11 1.72
CA GLU A 59 -28.08 -28.28 0.49
C GLU A 59 -29.29 -27.34 0.37
N ASP A 60 -30.48 -27.78 0.82
CA ASP A 60 -31.74 -27.05 0.67
C ASP A 60 -31.90 -25.80 1.57
N LYS A 61 -30.93 -25.49 2.45
CA LYS A 61 -30.96 -24.30 3.33
C LYS A 61 -29.78 -23.34 3.14
N LYS A 62 -28.95 -23.55 2.12
CA LYS A 62 -27.86 -22.62 1.80
C LYS A 62 -28.44 -21.30 1.29
N SER A 63 -28.14 -20.22 1.99
CA SER A 63 -28.38 -18.87 1.49
C SER A 63 -27.39 -18.61 0.35
N ALA A 64 -27.86 -18.08 -0.79
CA ALA A 64 -27.01 -17.70 -1.93
C ALA A 64 -25.81 -16.80 -1.54
N TYR A 65 -25.94 -16.03 -0.46
CA TYR A 65 -24.91 -15.12 0.06
C TYR A 65 -23.72 -15.78 0.80
N THR A 66 -23.67 -17.11 0.96
CA THR A 66 -22.62 -17.76 1.79
C THR A 66 -21.60 -18.58 1.02
N GLU A 67 -21.75 -18.70 -0.30
CA GLU A 67 -20.85 -19.55 -1.10
C GLU A 67 -19.64 -18.78 -1.65
N LEU A 68 -19.69 -17.44 -1.64
CA LEU A 68 -18.59 -16.55 -1.99
C LEU A 68 -18.10 -15.74 -0.80
N SER A 69 -16.80 -15.39 -0.82
CA SER A 69 -16.16 -14.56 0.20
C SER A 69 -16.81 -13.19 0.33
N TRP A 70 -16.88 -12.69 1.57
CA TRP A 70 -17.26 -11.30 1.84
C TRP A 70 -16.40 -10.30 1.07
N ARG A 71 -15.16 -10.68 0.73
CA ARG A 71 -14.23 -9.90 -0.10
C ARG A 71 -14.76 -9.72 -1.52
N VAL A 72 -15.43 -10.74 -2.08
CA VAL A 72 -16.08 -10.67 -3.40
C VAL A 72 -17.23 -9.65 -3.35
N HIS A 73 -18.07 -9.68 -2.32
CA HIS A 73 -19.18 -8.73 -2.15
C HIS A 73 -18.75 -7.29 -1.90
N LEU A 74 -17.49 -7.06 -1.49
CA LEU A 74 -16.93 -5.72 -1.34
C LEU A 74 -16.30 -5.16 -2.62
N LEU A 75 -16.09 -5.97 -3.67
CA LEU A 75 -15.46 -5.54 -4.93
C LEU A 75 -16.09 -4.28 -5.55
N PRO A 76 -17.44 -4.11 -5.60
CA PRO A 76 -18.04 -2.88 -6.11
C PRO A 76 -17.70 -1.62 -5.31
N TYR A 77 -17.27 -1.80 -4.06
CA TYR A 77 -16.95 -0.72 -3.12
C TYR A 77 -15.44 -0.47 -3.00
N VAL A 78 -14.61 -1.18 -3.75
CA VAL A 78 -13.15 -1.01 -3.82
C VAL A 78 -12.69 -0.84 -5.28
N ASP A 79 -13.55 -0.28 -6.12
CA ASP A 79 -13.30 0.00 -7.54
C ASP A 79 -12.99 -1.24 -8.38
N GLN A 80 -13.57 -2.39 -8.02
CA GLN A 80 -13.41 -3.67 -8.71
C GLN A 80 -14.75 -4.21 -9.25
N LEU A 81 -15.66 -3.32 -9.66
CA LEU A 81 -16.96 -3.72 -10.25
C LEU A 81 -16.83 -4.68 -11.45
N PRO A 82 -15.90 -4.48 -12.41
CA PRO A 82 -15.74 -5.42 -13.52
C PRO A 82 -15.33 -6.84 -13.07
N LEU A 83 -14.50 -6.93 -12.02
CA LEU A 83 -14.12 -8.22 -11.45
C LEU A 83 -15.32 -8.86 -10.74
N TYR A 84 -16.12 -8.08 -10.01
CA TYR A 84 -17.36 -8.56 -9.39
C TYR A 84 -18.32 -9.17 -10.42
N GLU A 85 -18.54 -8.47 -11.54
CA GLU A 85 -19.43 -8.93 -12.62
C GLU A 85 -18.94 -10.20 -13.31
N SER A 86 -17.66 -10.55 -13.17
CA SER A 86 -17.10 -11.79 -13.72
C SER A 86 -17.38 -13.03 -12.86
N PHE A 87 -17.76 -12.87 -11.59
CA PHE A 87 -18.12 -13.98 -10.72
C PHE A 87 -19.52 -14.50 -11.04
N HIS A 88 -19.68 -15.82 -11.04
CA HIS A 88 -21.00 -16.45 -10.97
C HIS A 88 -21.44 -16.45 -9.50
N LEU A 89 -22.33 -15.52 -9.15
CA LEU A 89 -22.78 -15.30 -7.77
C LEU A 89 -23.71 -16.40 -7.24
N ASP A 90 -24.25 -17.22 -8.14
CA ASP A 90 -25.07 -18.39 -7.88
C ASP A 90 -24.26 -19.69 -7.78
N GLU A 91 -22.94 -19.62 -7.98
CA GLU A 91 -22.02 -20.74 -7.86
C GLU A 91 -21.08 -20.56 -6.65
N PRO A 92 -20.57 -21.66 -6.07
CA PRO A 92 -19.61 -21.56 -5.00
C PRO A 92 -18.26 -21.02 -5.48
N TRP A 93 -17.47 -20.53 -4.53
CA TRP A 93 -16.14 -19.97 -4.80
C TRP A 93 -15.18 -20.94 -5.49
N ASP A 94 -15.35 -22.24 -5.26
CA ASP A 94 -14.57 -23.35 -5.81
C ASP A 94 -15.24 -24.01 -7.02
N SER A 95 -16.23 -23.35 -7.64
CA SER A 95 -16.76 -23.81 -8.92
C SER A 95 -15.68 -23.76 -10.01
N PRO A 96 -15.79 -24.60 -11.06
CA PRO A 96 -14.85 -24.57 -12.18
C PRO A 96 -14.70 -23.19 -12.82
N HIS A 97 -15.76 -22.36 -12.83
CA HIS A 97 -15.71 -21.00 -13.33
C HIS A 97 -15.03 -20.05 -12.33
N ASN A 98 -15.51 -19.97 -11.09
CA ASN A 98 -15.04 -19.00 -10.10
C ASN A 98 -13.57 -19.24 -9.69
N MET A 99 -13.09 -20.49 -9.73
CA MET A 99 -11.68 -20.80 -9.52
C MET A 99 -10.74 -20.11 -10.52
N THR A 100 -11.20 -19.82 -11.75
CA THR A 100 -10.38 -19.12 -12.76
C THR A 100 -10.10 -17.66 -12.41
N LEU A 101 -10.83 -17.10 -11.44
CA LEU A 101 -10.69 -15.72 -10.98
C LEU A 101 -9.75 -15.60 -9.78
N LEU A 102 -9.25 -16.73 -9.26
CA LEU A 102 -8.43 -16.77 -8.05
C LEU A 102 -7.14 -15.94 -8.19
N ASP A 103 -6.48 -16.01 -9.35
CA ASP A 103 -5.24 -15.27 -9.65
C ASP A 103 -5.47 -13.75 -9.82
N LYS A 104 -6.73 -13.32 -9.97
CA LYS A 104 -7.12 -11.91 -10.14
C LYS A 104 -7.31 -11.18 -8.80
N MET A 105 -6.68 -11.63 -7.72
CA MET A 105 -6.81 -10.99 -6.40
C MET A 105 -6.41 -9.49 -6.47
N PRO A 106 -7.33 -8.57 -6.13
CA PRO A 106 -7.03 -7.15 -6.03
C PRO A 106 -5.92 -6.85 -5.02
N ASP A 107 -5.09 -5.82 -5.28
CA ASP A 107 -3.98 -5.46 -4.38
C ASP A 107 -4.46 -5.12 -2.96
N ILE A 108 -5.65 -4.54 -2.80
CA ILE A 108 -6.23 -4.23 -1.48
C ILE A 108 -6.34 -5.47 -0.58
N TYR A 109 -6.44 -6.69 -1.14
CA TYR A 109 -6.47 -7.94 -0.37
C TYR A 109 -5.10 -8.61 -0.19
N ARG A 110 -4.03 -8.06 -0.77
CA ARG A 110 -2.66 -8.59 -0.67
C ARG A 110 -1.94 -8.01 0.54
N VAL A 111 -1.47 -8.87 1.44
CA VAL A 111 -0.67 -8.45 2.60
C VAL A 111 0.83 -8.53 2.31
N ASP A 112 1.27 -9.55 1.57
CA ASP A 112 2.67 -9.76 1.19
C ASP A 112 2.92 -9.39 -0.28
N LEU A 113 4.19 -9.12 -0.61
CA LEU A 113 4.61 -8.72 -1.97
C LEU A 113 4.67 -9.89 -2.98
N ALA A 114 4.56 -11.13 -2.51
CA ALA A 114 4.55 -12.31 -3.38
C ALA A 114 3.22 -12.42 -4.13
N GLU A 115 3.29 -12.89 -5.39
CA GLU A 115 2.11 -13.31 -6.14
C GLU A 115 1.52 -14.59 -5.51
N ASP A 116 0.71 -14.38 -4.47
CA ASP A 116 -0.11 -15.41 -3.85
C ASP A 116 -1.58 -15.18 -4.23
N THR A 117 -2.40 -16.20 -4.11
CA THR A 117 -3.87 -16.15 -4.20
C THR A 117 -4.52 -16.09 -2.83
N LYS A 118 -3.73 -16.17 -1.77
CA LYS A 118 -4.19 -16.13 -0.39
C LYS A 118 -4.09 -14.74 0.22
N THR A 119 -4.98 -14.48 1.16
CA THR A 119 -5.01 -13.25 1.97
C THR A 119 -4.97 -13.59 3.44
N ARG A 120 -4.39 -12.67 4.22
CA ARG A 120 -4.39 -12.71 5.69
C ARG A 120 -5.38 -11.71 6.31
N PHE A 121 -6.03 -10.86 5.51
CA PHE A 121 -7.07 -9.96 6.01
C PHE A 121 -8.34 -10.77 6.27
N GLN A 122 -8.73 -10.89 7.54
CA GLN A 122 -9.89 -11.67 7.96
C GLN A 122 -10.79 -10.85 8.89
N VAL A 123 -12.11 -11.05 8.78
CA VAL A 123 -13.05 -10.61 9.82
C VAL A 123 -13.04 -11.60 10.98
N VAL A 124 -13.38 -11.13 12.17
CA VAL A 124 -13.38 -11.94 13.40
C VAL A 124 -14.75 -12.56 13.63
N THR A 125 -14.78 -13.89 13.76
CA THR A 125 -15.96 -14.70 14.03
C THR A 125 -15.80 -15.45 15.35
N GLY A 126 -16.92 -15.86 15.95
CA GLY A 126 -16.98 -16.50 17.27
C GLY A 126 -18.32 -16.20 17.94
N PRO A 127 -18.78 -16.98 18.95
CA PRO A 127 -20.14 -16.85 19.49
C PRO A 127 -20.56 -15.46 19.98
N GLN A 128 -19.59 -14.61 20.35
CA GLN A 128 -19.82 -13.24 20.83
C GLN A 128 -19.19 -12.17 19.93
N CYS A 129 -18.56 -12.56 18.82
CA CYS A 129 -17.89 -11.62 17.93
C CYS A 129 -18.89 -10.91 17.01
N LEU A 130 -18.48 -9.77 16.44
CA LEU A 130 -19.30 -8.99 15.51
C LEU A 130 -19.89 -9.83 14.36
N PHE A 131 -19.11 -10.76 13.80
CA PHE A 131 -19.56 -11.67 12.74
C PHE A 131 -19.86 -13.09 13.25
N GLY A 132 -20.28 -13.22 14.51
CA GLY A 132 -20.54 -14.50 15.19
C GLY A 132 -21.91 -15.12 14.93
N ASN A 133 -22.89 -14.29 14.57
CA ASN A 133 -24.29 -14.68 14.53
C ASN A 133 -24.79 -14.93 13.10
N ALA A 134 -25.86 -15.73 12.97
CA ALA A 134 -26.50 -15.99 11.68
C ALA A 134 -27.11 -14.74 11.01
N GLN A 135 -27.27 -13.64 11.76
CA GLN A 135 -27.80 -12.36 11.28
C GLN A 135 -26.66 -11.46 10.81
N ALA A 136 -26.91 -10.65 9.78
CA ALA A 136 -25.90 -9.72 9.25
C ALA A 136 -25.70 -8.62 10.30
N PRO A 137 -24.46 -8.38 10.75
CA PRO A 137 -24.21 -7.34 11.71
C PRO A 137 -24.49 -5.96 11.11
N GLN A 138 -24.88 -5.03 11.95
CA GLN A 138 -25.16 -3.63 11.64
C GLN A 138 -24.37 -2.74 12.60
N PHE A 139 -24.14 -1.47 12.22
CA PHE A 139 -23.50 -0.53 13.13
C PHE A 139 -24.24 -0.36 14.47
N ARG A 140 -25.58 -0.50 14.47
CA ARG A 140 -26.37 -0.41 15.70
C ARG A 140 -26.13 -1.57 16.68
N ASP A 141 -25.55 -2.67 16.20
CA ASP A 141 -25.23 -3.84 17.02
C ASP A 141 -23.91 -3.64 17.78
N ILE A 142 -23.16 -2.57 17.47
CA ILE A 142 -21.91 -2.18 18.12
C ILE A 142 -22.20 -1.17 19.22
N THR A 143 -22.55 -1.66 20.41
CA THR A 143 -22.90 -0.83 21.57
C THR A 143 -21.70 -0.35 22.37
N ASP A 144 -20.56 -1.06 22.29
CA ASP A 144 -19.33 -0.70 23.02
C ASP A 144 -18.53 0.43 22.32
N GLY A 145 -19.00 0.83 21.13
CA GLY A 145 -18.46 1.92 20.33
C GLY A 145 -17.62 1.43 19.15
N GLN A 146 -17.79 2.06 17.99
CA GLN A 146 -17.12 1.63 16.76
C GLN A 146 -15.59 1.65 16.84
N GLY A 147 -15.01 2.61 17.56
CA GLY A 147 -13.56 2.70 17.81
C GLY A 147 -13.03 1.70 18.83
N ASN A 148 -13.91 0.96 19.53
CA ASN A 148 -13.55 -0.05 20.52
C ASN A 148 -13.87 -1.47 20.05
N THR A 149 -14.26 -1.64 18.79
CA THR A 149 -14.62 -2.96 18.23
C THR A 149 -13.83 -3.21 16.96
N ILE A 150 -13.06 -4.29 16.92
CA ILE A 150 -12.32 -4.75 15.75
C ILE A 150 -13.31 -5.22 14.68
N LEU A 151 -13.16 -4.67 13.49
CA LEU A 151 -13.90 -5.08 12.30
C LEU A 151 -13.15 -6.19 11.54
N ALA A 152 -11.84 -6.00 11.34
CA ALA A 152 -10.98 -6.95 10.64
C ALA A 152 -9.54 -6.88 11.17
N LEU A 153 -8.77 -7.95 10.92
CA LEU A 153 -7.39 -8.07 11.36
C LEU A 153 -6.52 -8.84 10.35
N VAL A 154 -5.20 -8.81 10.57
CA VAL A 154 -4.21 -9.63 9.85
C VAL A 154 -3.90 -10.88 10.67
N VAL A 155 -4.18 -12.06 10.11
CA VAL A 155 -3.76 -13.35 10.71
C VAL A 155 -2.34 -13.74 10.29
N GLY A 156 -1.79 -14.78 10.91
CA GLY A 156 -0.51 -15.38 10.59
C GLY A 156 -0.47 -16.04 9.21
N VAL A 157 0.75 -16.26 8.69
CA VAL A 157 0.98 -16.83 7.34
C VAL A 157 0.39 -18.23 7.17
N ASP A 158 0.36 -19.02 8.24
CA ASP A 158 -0.21 -20.36 8.32
C ASP A 158 -1.75 -20.37 8.40
N ARG A 159 -2.36 -19.19 8.56
CA ARG A 159 -3.82 -18.99 8.57
C ARG A 159 -4.32 -18.27 7.31
N ALA A 160 -3.46 -18.06 6.31
CA ALA A 160 -3.86 -17.42 5.05
C ALA A 160 -4.84 -18.30 4.27
N VAL A 161 -5.88 -17.68 3.72
CA VAL A 161 -6.95 -18.37 2.97
C VAL A 161 -7.04 -17.81 1.55
N PRO A 162 -7.39 -18.62 0.53
CA PRO A 162 -7.77 -18.11 -0.78
C PRO A 162 -8.76 -16.95 -0.66
N TRP A 163 -8.50 -15.82 -1.34
CA TRP A 163 -9.28 -14.60 -1.11
C TRP A 163 -10.76 -14.72 -1.51
N THR A 164 -11.07 -15.60 -2.46
CA THR A 164 -12.44 -15.92 -2.90
C THR A 164 -13.15 -16.91 -1.99
N GLN A 165 -12.42 -17.67 -1.16
CA GLN A 165 -13.01 -18.62 -0.23
C GLN A 165 -13.75 -17.89 0.91
N PRO A 166 -15.00 -18.26 1.21
CA PRO A 166 -15.80 -17.64 2.26
C PRO A 166 -15.38 -18.04 3.68
N ASP A 167 -14.08 -18.24 3.89
CA ASP A 167 -13.52 -18.55 5.20
C ASP A 167 -13.20 -17.26 5.98
N SER A 168 -13.24 -17.37 7.30
CA SER A 168 -13.02 -16.26 8.22
C SER A 168 -12.37 -16.75 9.51
N PHE A 169 -11.71 -15.83 10.21
CA PHE A 169 -10.95 -16.17 11.39
C PHE A 169 -11.90 -16.42 12.57
N HIS A 170 -11.79 -17.61 13.17
CA HIS A 170 -12.52 -17.96 14.39
C HIS A 170 -11.64 -17.68 15.61
N LEU A 171 -12.08 -16.76 16.46
CA LEU A 171 -11.36 -16.38 17.66
C LEU A 171 -11.50 -17.47 18.72
N ASP A 172 -10.38 -17.96 19.25
CA ASP A 172 -10.39 -18.76 20.48
C ASP A 172 -10.36 -17.80 21.69
N PRO A 173 -11.41 -17.73 22.52
CA PRO A 173 -11.43 -16.81 23.67
C PRO A 173 -10.46 -17.23 24.78
N VAL A 174 -9.97 -18.48 24.78
CA VAL A 174 -9.00 -18.96 25.78
C VAL A 174 -7.60 -18.47 25.45
N ASP A 175 -7.19 -18.62 24.19
CA ASP A 175 -5.86 -18.23 23.70
C ASP A 175 -5.96 -17.38 22.42
N PRO A 176 -6.51 -16.15 22.51
CA PRO A 176 -6.92 -15.37 21.33
C PRO A 176 -5.73 -14.97 20.46
N VAL A 177 -4.59 -14.60 21.04
CA VAL A 177 -3.39 -14.27 20.26
C VAL A 177 -2.82 -15.50 19.56
N ALA A 178 -2.77 -16.66 20.23
CA ALA A 178 -2.25 -17.88 19.62
C ALA A 178 -3.13 -18.38 18.47
N SER A 179 -4.44 -18.18 18.57
CA SER A 179 -5.38 -18.56 17.50
C SER A 179 -5.10 -17.83 16.19
N LEU A 180 -4.54 -16.61 16.23
CA LEU A 180 -4.12 -15.83 15.05
C LEU A 180 -3.02 -16.51 14.21
N GLY A 181 -2.31 -17.50 14.75
CA GLY A 181 -1.25 -18.23 14.04
C GLY A 181 0.11 -17.53 14.08
N LYS A 182 0.97 -17.86 13.11
CA LYS A 182 2.34 -17.36 12.97
C LYS A 182 2.35 -15.93 12.43
N LEU A 183 2.20 -14.98 13.33
CA LEU A 183 2.28 -13.55 13.02
C LEU A 183 3.72 -13.09 12.77
N PRO A 184 3.96 -12.18 11.83
CA PRO A 184 5.23 -11.49 11.73
C PRO A 184 5.44 -10.58 12.94
N GLU A 185 6.53 -10.84 13.68
CA GLU A 185 7.17 -9.96 14.68
C GLU A 185 6.25 -9.15 15.61
N GLY A 186 5.70 -9.82 16.62
CA GLY A 186 5.23 -9.18 17.86
C GLY A 186 4.03 -8.23 17.72
N CYS A 187 3.44 -8.14 16.53
CA CYS A 187 2.36 -7.23 16.19
C CYS A 187 1.12 -8.01 15.74
N VAL A 188 -0.04 -7.55 16.19
CA VAL A 188 -1.37 -7.93 15.71
C VAL A 188 -1.96 -6.67 15.09
N LEU A 189 -2.05 -6.63 13.76
CA LEU A 189 -2.58 -5.46 13.08
C LEU A 189 -4.09 -5.59 12.86
N CYS A 190 -4.84 -4.63 13.38
CA CYS A 190 -6.31 -4.60 13.32
C CYS A 190 -6.81 -3.28 12.71
N VAL A 191 -8.09 -3.26 12.36
CA VAL A 191 -8.87 -2.05 12.11
C VAL A 191 -10.16 -2.09 12.90
N THR A 192 -10.52 -0.97 13.50
CA THR A 192 -11.75 -0.78 14.26
C THR A 192 -12.94 -0.55 13.32
N ALA A 193 -14.15 -0.68 13.86
CA ALA A 193 -15.37 -0.49 13.08
C ALA A 193 -15.58 0.96 12.60
N ASP A 194 -14.89 1.95 13.17
CA ASP A 194 -14.82 3.33 12.65
C ASP A 194 -13.66 3.59 11.66
N ALA A 195 -13.01 2.51 11.20
CA ALA A 195 -11.91 2.53 10.24
C ALA A 195 -10.59 3.13 10.75
N GLU A 196 -10.36 3.14 12.07
CA GLU A 196 -9.06 3.46 12.64
C GLU A 196 -8.14 2.23 12.64
N ALA A 197 -6.89 2.39 12.17
CA ALA A 197 -5.89 1.35 12.31
C ALA A 197 -5.50 1.19 13.79
N LEU A 198 -5.55 -0.05 14.29
CA LEU A 198 -5.24 -0.38 15.68
C LEU A 198 -4.15 -1.46 15.71
N PRO A 199 -2.87 -1.08 15.73
CA PRO A 199 -1.79 -2.03 15.95
C PRO A 199 -1.73 -2.41 17.44
N LEU A 200 -1.69 -3.72 17.70
CA LEU A 200 -1.67 -4.31 19.03
C LEU A 200 -0.40 -5.16 19.19
N SER A 201 0.06 -5.33 20.43
CA SER A 201 1.18 -6.23 20.71
C SER A 201 0.69 -7.67 20.82
N THR A 202 1.50 -8.66 20.42
CA THR A 202 1.20 -10.08 20.70
C THR A 202 1.23 -10.41 22.20
N SER A 203 1.69 -9.49 23.05
CA SER A 203 1.58 -9.61 24.51
C SER A 203 0.34 -8.92 25.10
N ILE A 204 -0.60 -8.50 24.25
CA ILE A 204 -1.90 -7.99 24.72
C ILE A 204 -2.56 -9.02 25.65
N PRO A 205 -3.16 -8.60 26.78
CA PRO A 205 -3.96 -9.49 27.60
C PRO A 205 -5.09 -10.15 26.80
N ALA A 206 -5.36 -11.43 27.07
CA ALA A 206 -6.36 -12.18 26.32
C ALA A 206 -7.74 -11.53 26.44
N GLU A 207 -8.09 -11.06 27.64
CA GLU A 207 -9.33 -10.34 27.93
C GLU A 207 -9.49 -9.06 27.10
N ASP A 208 -8.41 -8.31 26.87
CA ASP A 208 -8.47 -7.06 26.11
C ASP A 208 -8.69 -7.35 24.61
N LEU A 209 -8.05 -8.39 24.05
CA LEU A 209 -8.27 -8.78 22.66
C LEU A 209 -9.67 -9.36 22.42
N VAL A 210 -10.19 -10.14 23.37
CA VAL A 210 -11.57 -10.65 23.32
C VAL A 210 -12.56 -9.49 23.42
N ALA A 211 -12.37 -8.57 24.36
CA ALA A 211 -13.23 -7.40 24.53
C ALA A 211 -13.27 -6.51 23.26
N LEU A 212 -12.13 -6.34 22.60
CA LEU A 212 -12.08 -5.64 21.31
C LEU A 212 -12.81 -6.40 20.19
N ALA A 213 -12.97 -7.72 20.27
CA ALA A 213 -13.67 -8.53 19.26
C ALA A 213 -15.19 -8.62 19.51
N THR A 214 -15.65 -8.26 20.71
CA THR A 214 -17.06 -8.26 21.11
C THR A 214 -17.70 -6.89 20.89
N PRO A 215 -18.85 -6.80 20.19
CA PRO A 215 -19.47 -5.50 19.89
C PRO A 215 -20.36 -4.96 21.03
N SER A 216 -20.70 -5.80 22.01
CA SER A 216 -21.71 -5.52 23.03
C SER A 216 -21.47 -6.24 24.37
N GLY A 217 -20.22 -6.40 24.78
CA GLY A 217 -19.86 -7.01 26.07
C GLY A 217 -19.88 -6.03 27.25
N ASN A 218 -20.01 -4.72 26.99
CA ASN A 218 -19.94 -3.64 27.97
C ASN A 218 -18.58 -3.56 28.71
N GLU A 219 -17.51 -4.10 28.13
CA GLU A 219 -16.16 -3.93 28.65
C GLU A 219 -15.59 -2.56 28.27
N VAL A 220 -14.81 -1.96 29.18
CA VAL A 220 -14.10 -0.71 28.90
C VAL A 220 -12.66 -1.04 28.53
N VAL A 221 -12.34 -1.00 27.24
CA VAL A 221 -10.97 -1.15 26.75
C VAL A 221 -10.35 0.24 26.52
N ASP A 222 -9.24 0.53 27.20
CA ASP A 222 -8.48 1.77 26.98
C ASP A 222 -7.59 1.64 25.73
N GLY A 223 -8.12 2.04 24.58
CA GLY A 223 -7.39 2.03 23.31
C GLY A 223 -6.12 2.90 23.29
N GLN A 224 -6.02 3.95 24.13
CA GLN A 224 -4.78 4.73 24.23
C GLN A 224 -3.71 3.97 25.00
N LYS A 225 -4.10 3.29 26.09
CA LYS A 225 -3.20 2.41 26.84
C LYS A 225 -2.66 1.30 25.95
N LEU A 226 -3.50 0.65 25.15
CA LEU A 226 -3.07 -0.40 24.22
C LEU A 226 -2.09 0.11 23.15
N ARG A 227 -2.34 1.29 22.57
CA ARG A 227 -1.43 1.92 21.61
C ARG A 227 -0.06 2.25 22.22
N ARG A 228 -0.04 2.78 23.46
CA ARG A 228 1.23 3.04 24.19
C ARG A 228 1.98 1.74 24.47
N ALA A 229 1.27 0.72 24.98
CA ALA A 229 1.86 -0.59 25.26
C ALA A 229 2.44 -1.24 23.99
N PHE A 230 1.75 -1.12 22.84
CA PHE A 230 2.27 -1.56 21.56
C PHE A 230 3.56 -0.82 21.18
N GLN A 231 3.59 0.51 21.27
CA GLN A 231 4.79 1.29 20.98
C GLN A 231 5.99 0.88 21.85
N GLU A 232 5.77 0.69 23.15
CA GLU A 232 6.81 0.27 24.10
C GLU A 232 7.33 -1.14 23.81
N ASN A 233 6.42 -2.11 23.61
CA ASN A 233 6.79 -3.50 23.35
C ASN A 233 7.47 -3.68 21.99
N TYR A 234 6.96 -2.98 20.96
CA TYR A 234 7.56 -3.01 19.64
C TYR A 234 8.97 -2.41 19.67
N ARG A 235 9.16 -1.26 20.33
CA ARG A 235 10.49 -0.66 20.55
C ARG A 235 11.44 -1.59 21.30
N ALA A 236 10.98 -2.28 22.33
CA ALA A 236 11.81 -3.25 23.07
C ALA A 236 12.22 -4.43 22.18
N LEU A 237 11.31 -4.94 21.33
CA LEU A 237 11.58 -5.99 20.37
C LEU A 237 12.61 -5.54 19.31
N LEU A 238 12.45 -4.32 18.78
CA LEU A 238 13.41 -3.73 17.85
C LEU A 238 14.79 -3.55 18.47
N THR A 239 14.86 -3.03 19.69
CA THR A 239 16.12 -2.82 20.43
C THR A 239 16.83 -4.14 20.69
N LYS A 240 16.11 -5.16 21.15
CA LYS A 240 16.67 -6.50 21.38
C LYS A 240 17.20 -7.09 20.08
N ARG A 241 16.47 -6.94 18.98
CA ARG A 241 16.88 -7.44 17.66
C ARG A 241 18.13 -6.74 17.13
N MET A 242 18.25 -5.42 17.32
CA MET A 242 19.47 -4.68 16.98
C MET A 242 20.69 -5.18 17.77
N GLN A 243 20.48 -5.55 19.04
CA GLN A 243 21.53 -6.10 19.91
C GLN A 243 21.88 -7.55 19.53
N ASP A 244 20.90 -8.37 19.17
CA ASP A 244 21.05 -9.79 18.87
C ASP A 244 21.56 -10.05 17.43
N GLU A 245 21.14 -9.26 16.44
CA GLU A 245 21.39 -9.52 15.02
C GLU A 245 22.43 -8.59 14.37
N GLY A 246 22.79 -7.47 15.00
CA GLY A 246 23.86 -6.57 14.54
C GLY A 246 23.72 -6.00 13.11
N LYS A 247 22.63 -6.29 12.40
CA LYS A 247 22.36 -5.88 11.01
C LYS A 247 20.86 -5.71 10.74
N PRO A 248 20.47 -4.79 9.84
CA PRO A 248 19.08 -4.64 9.41
C PRO A 248 18.57 -5.92 8.71
N MET A 249 17.24 -6.08 8.67
CA MET A 249 16.58 -7.20 7.97
C MET A 249 16.82 -7.04 6.47
N GLU A 250 17.88 -7.65 5.96
CA GLU A 250 18.21 -7.68 4.53
C GLU A 250 17.08 -8.40 3.77
N ARG A 251 16.56 -7.77 2.71
CA ARG A 251 15.80 -8.52 1.69
C ARG A 251 16.79 -9.49 1.04
N ASP A 252 16.42 -10.75 0.93
CA ASP A 252 17.18 -11.70 0.12
C ASP A 252 16.95 -11.42 -1.37
N ILE A 253 17.56 -10.33 -1.85
CA ILE A 253 17.48 -9.85 -3.23
C ILE A 253 17.98 -10.91 -4.23
N THR A 254 18.79 -11.87 -3.77
CA THR A 254 19.31 -12.97 -4.61
C THR A 254 18.22 -13.93 -5.08
N LYS A 255 17.04 -13.91 -4.45
CA LYS A 255 15.87 -14.72 -4.82
C LYS A 255 14.82 -13.95 -5.65
N VAL A 256 15.04 -12.67 -5.93
CA VAL A 256 14.10 -11.85 -6.72
C VAL A 256 14.31 -12.15 -8.21
N THR A 257 13.30 -12.71 -8.86
CA THR A 257 13.30 -12.92 -10.32
C THR A 257 12.89 -11.64 -11.07
N PRO A 258 13.31 -11.46 -12.34
CA PRO A 258 12.84 -10.36 -13.21
C PRO A 258 11.33 -10.17 -13.22
N GLN A 259 10.58 -11.26 -13.32
CA GLN A 259 9.12 -11.23 -13.35
C GLN A 259 8.55 -10.71 -12.01
N THR A 260 9.03 -11.24 -10.88
CA THR A 260 8.59 -10.79 -9.55
C THR A 260 8.97 -9.35 -9.26
N ALA A 261 10.13 -8.88 -9.75
CA ALA A 261 10.53 -7.49 -9.63
C ALA A 261 9.66 -6.57 -10.47
N ALA A 262 9.37 -6.93 -11.73
CA ALA A 262 8.49 -6.15 -12.60
C ALA A 262 7.07 -6.02 -12.03
N ALA A 263 6.52 -7.10 -11.45
CA ALA A 263 5.23 -7.07 -10.76
C ALA A 263 5.27 -6.17 -9.51
N GLY A 264 6.29 -6.31 -8.66
CA GLY A 264 6.48 -5.46 -7.48
C GLY A 264 6.63 -3.98 -7.84
N ARG A 265 7.37 -3.70 -8.91
CA ARG A 265 7.58 -2.35 -9.45
C ARG A 265 6.28 -1.76 -9.97
N SER A 266 5.50 -2.54 -10.71
CA SER A 266 4.19 -2.14 -11.21
C SER A 266 3.23 -1.77 -10.07
N ASN A 267 3.22 -2.55 -8.99
CA ASN A 267 2.39 -2.25 -7.82
C ASN A 267 2.81 -0.95 -7.11
N ARG A 268 4.11 -0.68 -7.00
CA ARG A 268 4.61 0.61 -6.47
C ARG A 268 4.25 1.78 -7.36
N LEU A 269 4.45 1.65 -8.67
CA LEU A 269 4.10 2.67 -9.64
C LEU A 269 2.59 2.94 -9.68
N LYS A 270 1.73 1.94 -9.47
CA LYS A 270 0.27 2.15 -9.35
C LYS A 270 -0.06 3.08 -8.19
N ARG A 271 0.53 2.83 -7.01
CA ARG A 271 0.35 3.71 -5.84
C ARG A 271 0.90 5.12 -6.07
N ILE A 272 2.05 5.24 -6.75
CA ILE A 272 2.61 6.55 -7.13
C ILE A 272 1.68 7.25 -8.12
N ALA A 273 1.13 6.54 -9.10
CA ALA A 273 0.21 7.08 -10.10
C ALA A 273 -1.08 7.61 -9.47
N GLU A 274 -1.70 6.84 -8.57
CA GLU A 274 -2.86 7.26 -7.79
C GLU A 274 -2.57 8.56 -7.01
N ALA A 275 -1.44 8.61 -6.30
CA ALA A 275 -1.03 9.80 -5.56
C ALA A 275 -0.74 11.01 -6.47
N LEU A 276 -0.17 10.80 -7.67
CA LEU A 276 0.05 11.85 -8.67
C LEU A 276 -1.28 12.40 -9.21
N LEU A 277 -2.27 11.53 -9.47
CA LEU A 277 -3.59 11.93 -9.91
C LEU A 277 -4.34 12.70 -8.81
N GLU A 278 -4.29 12.22 -7.57
CA GLU A 278 -4.90 12.92 -6.43
C GLU A 278 -4.25 14.30 -6.22
N TYR A 279 -2.91 14.38 -6.30
CA TYR A 279 -2.21 15.67 -6.27
C TYR A 279 -2.70 16.59 -7.39
N HIS A 280 -2.78 16.08 -8.63
CA HIS A 280 -3.25 16.86 -9.78
C HIS A 280 -4.71 17.32 -9.59
N GLN A 281 -5.59 16.49 -9.02
CA GLN A 281 -6.96 16.88 -8.72
C GLN A 281 -7.02 18.06 -7.74
N ILE A 282 -6.15 18.08 -6.73
CA ILE A 282 -6.08 19.14 -5.70
C ILE A 282 -5.45 20.42 -6.27
N TYR A 283 -4.27 20.30 -6.89
CA TYR A 283 -3.43 21.45 -7.26
C TYR A 283 -3.50 21.84 -8.74
N LYS A 284 -4.24 21.09 -9.56
CA LYS A 284 -4.42 21.25 -11.03
C LYS A 284 -3.13 21.14 -11.86
N GLN A 285 -2.06 20.65 -11.24
CA GLN A 285 -0.73 20.50 -11.80
C GLN A 285 -0.07 19.30 -11.13
N PHE A 286 0.83 18.58 -11.81
CA PHE A 286 1.67 17.58 -11.15
C PHE A 286 2.60 18.26 -10.14
N PRO A 287 3.12 17.54 -9.13
CA PRO A 287 4.01 18.16 -8.15
C PRO A 287 5.31 18.59 -8.83
N ILE A 288 5.98 19.67 -8.42
CA ILE A 288 5.54 20.61 -7.38
C ILE A 288 4.75 21.73 -8.05
N ALA A 289 3.56 22.02 -7.54
CA ALA A 289 2.70 23.04 -8.10
C ALA A 289 3.27 24.44 -7.84
N LYS A 290 3.17 25.33 -8.84
CA LYS A 290 3.71 26.72 -8.75
C LYS A 290 3.11 27.54 -7.60
N GLY A 291 1.92 27.17 -7.12
CA GLY A 291 1.24 27.83 -6.00
C GLY A 291 1.83 27.51 -4.62
N GLN A 292 2.74 26.54 -4.49
CA GLN A 292 3.40 26.17 -3.23
C GLN A 292 4.71 26.94 -3.06
N SER A 293 4.63 28.26 -2.96
CA SER A 293 5.81 29.14 -2.90
C SER A 293 6.76 28.82 -1.74
N GLU A 294 6.25 28.28 -0.63
CA GLU A 294 7.02 27.87 0.52
C GLU A 294 7.93 26.65 0.25
N SER A 295 7.70 25.94 -0.84
CA SER A 295 8.48 24.75 -1.25
C SER A 295 9.47 25.05 -2.38
N LEU A 296 9.58 26.31 -2.77
CA LEU A 296 10.47 26.80 -3.82
C LEU A 296 11.49 27.77 -3.24
N ASP A 297 12.70 27.79 -3.81
CA ASP A 297 13.69 28.82 -3.52
C ASP A 297 13.34 30.16 -4.20
N ALA A 298 14.19 31.18 -4.01
CA ALA A 298 14.00 32.50 -4.60
C ALA A 298 14.07 32.51 -6.14
N GLN A 299 14.59 31.44 -6.75
CA GLN A 299 14.72 31.23 -8.20
C GLN A 299 13.57 30.37 -8.76
N GLY A 300 12.67 29.88 -7.90
CA GLY A 300 11.56 29.02 -8.30
C GLY A 300 11.93 27.54 -8.41
N ASN A 301 13.10 27.13 -7.93
CA ASN A 301 13.48 25.71 -7.90
C ASN A 301 12.91 25.04 -6.65
N PRO A 302 12.44 23.79 -6.77
CA PRO A 302 12.09 22.97 -5.62
C PRO A 302 13.19 22.86 -4.58
N LEU A 303 12.80 22.98 -3.31
CA LEU A 303 13.67 22.70 -2.17
C LEU A 303 13.70 21.21 -1.81
N LEU A 304 12.60 20.50 -2.10
CA LEU A 304 12.38 19.08 -1.82
C LEU A 304 11.89 18.36 -3.07
N SER A 305 12.12 17.05 -3.12
CA SER A 305 11.63 16.16 -4.18
C SER A 305 10.12 16.14 -4.29
N TRP A 306 9.60 16.01 -5.52
CA TRP A 306 8.17 15.79 -5.78
C TRP A 306 7.61 14.58 -5.02
N ARG A 307 8.46 13.60 -4.68
CA ARG A 307 8.12 12.41 -3.90
C ARG A 307 7.71 12.76 -2.47
N VAL A 308 8.33 13.79 -1.88
CA VAL A 308 7.95 14.31 -0.56
C VAL A 308 6.53 14.89 -0.61
N HIS A 309 6.18 15.60 -1.67
CA HIS A 309 4.84 16.18 -1.85
C HIS A 309 3.74 15.15 -2.11
N LEU A 310 4.09 13.89 -2.42
CA LEU A 310 3.13 12.79 -2.53
C LEU A 310 2.81 12.10 -1.21
N LEU A 311 3.62 12.33 -0.17
CA LEU A 311 3.48 11.64 1.12
C LEU A 311 2.06 11.70 1.71
N PRO A 312 1.34 12.84 1.71
CA PRO A 312 -0.01 12.89 2.29
C PRO A 312 -1.00 11.92 1.63
N MET A 313 -0.96 11.78 0.30
CA MET A 313 -1.85 10.90 -0.47
C MET A 313 -1.38 9.44 -0.41
N LEU A 314 -0.09 9.22 -0.18
CA LEU A 314 0.47 7.88 0.07
C LEU A 314 0.23 7.36 1.49
N GLY A 315 -0.47 8.12 2.35
CA GLY A 315 -0.74 7.76 3.75
C GLY A 315 0.39 8.10 4.73
N HIS A 316 1.35 8.93 4.34
CA HIS A 316 2.53 9.32 5.12
C HIS A 316 2.48 10.78 5.60
N ARG A 317 1.28 11.29 5.96
CA ARG A 317 1.10 12.67 6.46
C ARG A 317 2.01 13.04 7.65
N PRO A 318 2.22 12.20 8.68
CA PRO A 318 3.13 12.55 9.77
C PRO A 318 4.59 12.72 9.32
N LEU A 319 5.04 11.96 8.32
CA LEU A 319 6.38 12.13 7.75
C LEU A 319 6.47 13.44 6.96
N TYR A 320 5.44 13.76 6.18
CA TYR A 320 5.36 15.04 5.46
C TYR A 320 5.44 16.24 6.42
N GLU A 321 4.68 16.22 7.51
CA GLU A 321 4.67 17.27 8.54
C GLU A 321 6.00 17.40 9.29
N SER A 322 6.85 16.37 9.25
CA SER A 322 8.19 16.43 9.83
C SER A 322 9.21 17.18 8.95
N PHE A 323 8.94 17.34 7.65
CA PHE A 323 9.81 18.13 6.76
C PHE A 323 9.63 19.63 6.99
N LYS A 324 10.73 20.35 6.92
CA LYS A 324 10.71 21.81 6.74
C LYS A 324 10.67 22.11 5.26
N LEU A 325 9.47 22.39 4.74
CA LEU A 325 9.25 22.59 3.30
C LEU A 325 10.01 23.80 2.74
N ASN A 326 10.30 24.79 3.59
CA ASN A 326 11.05 26.00 3.26
C ASN A 326 12.57 25.86 3.44
N GLU A 327 13.08 24.66 3.68
CA GLU A 327 14.50 24.35 3.73
C GLU A 327 14.85 23.31 2.65
N PRO A 328 16.07 23.33 2.07
CA PRO A 328 16.48 22.33 1.09
C PRO A 328 16.53 20.93 1.71
N TRP A 329 16.43 19.91 0.86
CA TRP A 329 16.47 18.49 1.23
C TRP A 329 17.69 18.09 2.08
N ASP A 330 18.81 18.78 1.92
CA ASP A 330 20.07 18.52 2.60
C ASP A 330 20.35 19.47 3.78
N SER A 331 19.36 20.26 4.20
CA SER A 331 19.46 21.06 5.43
C SER A 331 19.74 20.16 6.64
N PRO A 332 20.35 20.67 7.72
CA PRO A 332 20.61 19.87 8.92
C PRO A 332 19.38 19.14 9.46
N HIS A 333 18.19 19.74 9.32
CA HIS A 333 16.91 19.13 9.71
C HIS A 333 16.45 18.06 8.70
N ASN A 334 16.26 18.45 7.44
CA ASN A 334 15.67 17.58 6.41
C ASN A 334 16.57 16.39 6.06
N ARG A 335 17.89 16.54 6.19
CA ARG A 335 18.85 15.45 5.96
C ARG A 335 18.61 14.25 6.87
N SER A 336 18.16 14.46 8.12
CA SER A 336 17.83 13.37 9.05
C SER A 336 16.62 12.53 8.59
N LEU A 337 15.82 13.04 7.66
CA LEU A 337 14.62 12.39 7.13
C LEU A 337 14.92 11.58 5.86
N ILE A 338 16.10 11.72 5.26
CA ILE A 338 16.53 10.97 4.07
C ILE A 338 16.38 9.46 4.31
N GLU A 339 16.79 9.01 5.49
CA GLU A 339 16.75 7.59 5.74
C GLU A 339 15.33 7.05 5.95
N LYS A 340 14.31 7.91 6.13
CA LYS A 340 12.91 7.53 6.36
C LYS A 340 12.16 7.32 5.04
N MET A 341 12.83 6.80 4.01
CA MET A 341 12.24 6.56 2.69
C MET A 341 11.08 5.56 2.80
N PRO A 342 9.85 5.92 2.39
CA PRO A 342 8.77 4.95 2.31
C PRO A 342 9.04 3.83 1.32
N ASP A 343 8.64 2.60 1.67
CA ASP A 343 8.79 1.40 0.83
C ASP A 343 8.26 1.57 -0.60
N VAL A 344 7.23 2.41 -0.81
CA VAL A 344 6.68 2.67 -2.15
C VAL A 344 7.72 3.26 -3.10
N PHE A 345 8.76 3.92 -2.60
CA PHE A 345 9.86 4.46 -3.39
C PHE A 345 11.08 3.53 -3.49
N CYS A 346 11.11 2.41 -2.76
CA CYS A 346 12.19 1.42 -2.79
C CYS A 346 11.94 0.39 -3.91
N ASP A 347 12.86 0.28 -4.88
CA ASP A 347 12.73 -0.72 -5.95
C ASP A 347 12.77 -2.15 -5.38
N PRO A 348 12.05 -3.13 -5.96
CA PRO A 348 12.11 -4.52 -5.48
C PRO A 348 13.50 -5.16 -5.46
N TYR A 349 14.44 -4.68 -6.28
CA TYR A 349 15.84 -5.15 -6.27
C TYR A 349 16.72 -4.48 -5.21
N ASP A 350 16.24 -3.41 -4.58
CA ASP A 350 17.01 -2.66 -3.61
C ASP A 350 16.71 -3.15 -2.18
N GLN A 351 17.71 -2.98 -1.32
CA GLN A 351 17.56 -3.22 0.11
C GLN A 351 16.63 -2.16 0.72
N LEU A 352 15.94 -2.55 1.79
CA LEU A 352 14.96 -1.70 2.47
C LEU A 352 15.57 -0.47 3.18
N ASP A 353 16.87 -0.50 3.47
CA ASP A 353 17.61 0.60 4.08
C ASP A 353 18.24 1.55 3.06
N GLU A 354 18.03 1.31 1.76
CA GLU A 354 18.44 2.25 0.72
C GLU A 354 17.69 3.59 0.86
N THR A 355 18.39 4.67 0.56
CA THR A 355 17.87 6.05 0.64
C THR A 355 17.67 6.68 -0.73
N LYS A 356 18.06 5.93 -1.76
CA LYS A 356 17.85 6.28 -3.16
C LYS A 356 16.65 5.56 -3.74
N THR A 357 16.03 6.20 -4.71
CA THR A 357 14.92 5.66 -5.46
C THR A 357 15.24 5.63 -6.94
N ARG A 358 14.81 4.55 -7.60
CA ARG A 358 14.88 4.39 -9.05
C ARG A 358 13.69 5.00 -9.78
N TYR A 359 12.64 5.43 -9.07
CA TYR A 359 11.45 6.03 -9.67
C TYR A 359 11.69 7.51 -9.92
N VAL A 360 11.90 7.89 -11.17
CA VAL A 360 12.36 9.22 -11.59
C VAL A 360 11.47 9.80 -12.68
N ARG A 361 11.62 11.11 -12.87
CA ARG A 361 11.08 11.80 -14.04
C ARG A 361 12.16 11.95 -15.10
N LEU A 362 11.72 12.14 -16.33
CA LEU A 362 12.55 12.66 -17.41
C LEU A 362 12.31 14.17 -17.52
N THR A 363 13.36 14.96 -17.37
CA THR A 363 13.28 16.42 -17.35
C THR A 363 13.93 17.03 -18.59
N GLY A 364 13.44 18.19 -19.02
CA GLY A 364 14.00 18.91 -20.16
C GLY A 364 12.93 19.46 -21.11
N PRO A 365 13.30 20.34 -22.04
CA PRO A 365 12.36 21.15 -22.83
C PRO A 365 11.30 20.35 -23.61
N GLU A 366 11.61 19.12 -23.99
CA GLU A 366 10.76 18.26 -24.81
C GLU A 366 9.92 17.28 -23.99
N THR A 367 10.12 17.21 -22.66
CA THR A 367 9.46 16.21 -21.82
C THR A 367 8.17 16.72 -21.21
N ALA A 368 7.45 15.85 -20.49
CA ALA A 368 6.36 16.24 -19.60
C ALA A 368 6.79 17.23 -18.49
N PHE A 369 8.08 17.49 -18.28
CA PHE A 369 8.61 18.37 -17.21
C PHE A 369 9.73 19.28 -17.75
N PRO A 370 9.37 20.31 -18.56
CA PRO A 370 10.33 21.27 -19.10
C PRO A 370 10.83 22.27 -18.06
N GLU A 371 10.10 22.41 -16.96
CA GLU A 371 10.44 23.30 -15.84
C GLU A 371 10.62 22.48 -14.56
N PRO A 372 11.31 23.00 -13.53
CA PRO A 372 11.44 22.33 -12.23
C PRO A 372 10.09 22.08 -11.52
N THR A 373 9.07 22.85 -11.87
CA THR A 373 7.70 22.68 -11.35
C THR A 373 6.90 21.74 -12.25
N GLY A 374 5.90 21.05 -11.71
CA GLY A 374 5.20 20.02 -12.48
C GLY A 374 4.38 20.57 -13.65
N SER A 375 4.01 19.76 -14.62
CA SER A 375 3.16 20.20 -15.73
C SER A 375 1.67 20.02 -15.46
N THR A 376 0.83 20.61 -16.31
CA THR A 376 -0.62 20.41 -16.25
C THR A 376 -1.03 19.36 -17.28
N MET A 377 -2.07 18.54 -17.03
CA MET A 377 -2.58 17.62 -18.07
C MET A 377 -2.95 18.32 -19.39
N ARG A 378 -3.31 19.61 -19.35
CA ARG A 378 -3.64 20.39 -20.55
C ARG A 378 -2.44 20.60 -21.48
N SER A 379 -1.21 20.52 -20.99
CA SER A 379 -0.02 20.63 -21.85
C SER A 379 0.29 19.34 -22.60
N PHE A 380 -0.46 18.25 -22.38
CA PHE A 380 -0.23 16.96 -23.05
C PHE A 380 -1.14 16.86 -24.28
N ARG A 381 -0.67 17.41 -25.40
CA ARG A 381 -1.42 17.54 -26.65
C ARG A 381 -1.52 16.24 -27.44
N ASP A 382 -0.56 15.34 -27.26
CA ASP A 382 -0.55 14.03 -27.94
C ASP A 382 -1.43 13.00 -27.21
N GLY A 383 -1.88 13.34 -26.01
CA GLY A 383 -2.84 12.57 -25.22
C GLY A 383 -2.25 12.03 -23.92
N ILE A 384 -3.06 12.02 -22.86
CA ILE A 384 -2.62 11.57 -21.54
C ILE A 384 -2.43 10.05 -21.42
N ALA A 385 -3.05 9.27 -22.33
CA ALA A 385 -3.03 7.82 -22.27
C ALA A 385 -1.69 7.20 -22.71
N ASP A 386 -0.84 7.96 -23.40
CA ASP A 386 0.45 7.46 -23.92
C ASP A 386 1.65 8.30 -23.47
N THR A 387 1.41 9.38 -22.70
CA THR A 387 2.48 10.26 -22.19
C THR A 387 3.07 9.73 -20.88
N LEU A 388 4.38 9.50 -20.84
CA LEU A 388 5.16 9.12 -19.67
C LEU A 388 5.27 10.29 -18.67
N VAL A 389 5.03 10.01 -17.39
CA VAL A 389 5.16 10.97 -16.29
C VAL A 389 6.24 10.56 -15.29
N THR A 390 6.35 9.26 -14.98
CA THR A 390 7.38 8.74 -14.06
C THR A 390 7.84 7.38 -14.59
N VAL A 391 9.12 7.05 -14.45
CA VAL A 391 9.72 5.82 -14.98
C VAL A 391 10.70 5.21 -13.96
N SER A 392 10.88 3.90 -14.00
CA SER A 392 11.98 3.24 -13.30
C SER A 392 13.28 3.30 -14.11
N ALA A 393 14.35 3.77 -13.48
CA ALA A 393 15.69 3.79 -14.06
C ALA A 393 16.60 2.70 -13.45
N GLY A 394 17.80 2.56 -14.02
CA GLY A 394 18.87 1.73 -13.49
C GLY A 394 19.36 2.19 -12.12
N ALA A 395 20.01 1.29 -11.38
CA ALA A 395 20.54 1.59 -10.05
C ALA A 395 21.58 2.74 -10.06
N ASP A 396 22.33 2.87 -11.16
CA ASP A 396 23.33 3.91 -11.38
C ASP A 396 22.72 5.32 -11.54
N LYS A 397 21.44 5.38 -11.88
CA LYS A 397 20.66 6.63 -11.99
C LYS A 397 19.77 6.90 -10.78
N ALA A 398 19.81 6.05 -9.76
CA ALA A 398 19.00 6.24 -8.56
C ALA A 398 19.41 7.53 -7.82
N VAL A 399 18.40 8.31 -7.41
CA VAL A 399 18.57 9.60 -6.74
C VAL A 399 18.11 9.51 -5.29
N ILE A 400 18.69 10.31 -4.39
CA ILE A 400 18.19 10.41 -3.01
C ILE A 400 16.73 10.85 -3.05
N TRP A 401 15.81 10.11 -2.41
CA TRP A 401 14.38 10.30 -2.66
C TRP A 401 13.83 11.66 -2.23
N THR A 402 14.48 12.34 -1.26
CA THR A 402 14.12 13.69 -0.81
C THR A 402 14.73 14.80 -1.66
N LYS A 403 15.74 14.49 -2.48
CA LYS A 403 16.44 15.46 -3.33
C LYS A 403 15.57 15.78 -4.56
N PRO A 404 15.33 17.07 -4.88
CA PRO A 404 14.64 17.50 -6.10
C PRO A 404 15.51 17.32 -7.34
N ASP A 405 15.83 16.07 -7.65
CA ASP A 405 16.69 15.68 -8.74
C ASP A 405 16.06 14.50 -9.47
N ASP A 406 16.30 14.43 -10.78
CA ASP A 406 15.69 13.50 -11.72
C ASP A 406 16.59 13.42 -12.97
N ILE A 407 16.25 12.60 -13.96
CA ILE A 407 17.13 12.36 -15.11
C ILE A 407 16.88 13.40 -16.21
N PRO A 408 17.89 14.18 -16.64
CA PRO A 408 17.80 14.98 -17.86
C PRO A 408 17.62 14.05 -19.06
N TYR A 409 16.59 14.31 -19.86
CA TYR A 409 16.29 13.51 -21.04
C TYR A 409 17.34 13.74 -22.14
N ASP A 410 17.79 12.64 -22.75
CA ASP A 410 18.72 12.66 -23.88
C ASP A 410 18.00 12.12 -25.13
N ALA A 411 17.65 13.01 -26.05
CA ALA A 411 16.95 12.64 -27.29
C ALA A 411 17.82 11.82 -28.25
N GLU A 412 19.15 11.91 -28.16
CA GLU A 412 20.08 11.11 -28.96
C GLU A 412 20.24 9.69 -28.40
N SER A 413 19.96 9.50 -27.10
CA SER A 413 19.95 8.21 -26.44
C SER A 413 18.72 8.03 -25.52
N PRO A 414 17.49 7.98 -26.08
CA PRO A 414 16.24 8.02 -25.30
C PRO A 414 16.13 6.96 -24.21
N VAL A 415 16.43 5.70 -24.54
CA VAL A 415 16.41 4.61 -23.57
C VAL A 415 17.69 4.62 -22.71
N GLY A 416 18.82 4.98 -23.30
CA GLY A 416 20.12 4.97 -22.62
C GLY A 416 20.23 5.98 -21.49
N CYS A 417 19.44 7.06 -21.48
CA CYS A 417 19.43 8.00 -20.37
C CYS A 417 18.96 7.36 -19.05
N LEU A 418 18.20 6.25 -19.11
CA LEU A 418 17.74 5.48 -17.96
C LEU A 418 18.86 4.70 -17.25
N GLY A 419 20.07 4.64 -17.82
CA GLY A 419 21.22 4.00 -17.19
C GLY A 419 21.35 2.51 -17.44
N ASP A 420 22.01 1.82 -16.52
CA ASP A 420 22.25 0.38 -16.58
C ASP A 420 21.00 -0.39 -16.18
N LEU A 421 20.33 -0.94 -17.18
CA LEU A 421 19.17 -1.81 -17.02
C LEU A 421 19.55 -3.29 -17.05
N SER A 422 20.83 -3.67 -16.88
CA SER A 422 21.25 -5.08 -16.99
C SER A 422 20.62 -6.02 -15.95
N ASP A 423 20.10 -5.48 -14.84
CA ASP A 423 19.35 -6.22 -13.83
C ASP A 423 17.86 -6.41 -14.19
N THR A 424 17.38 -5.86 -15.32
CA THR A 424 16.00 -5.98 -15.77
C THR A 424 15.83 -6.01 -17.29
N ASP A 425 14.91 -6.83 -17.79
CA ASP A 425 14.52 -6.87 -19.19
C ASP A 425 13.37 -5.90 -19.53
N SER A 426 12.98 -5.05 -18.58
CA SER A 426 11.78 -4.23 -18.68
C SER A 426 11.94 -2.81 -18.13
N ILE A 427 11.16 -1.89 -18.69
CA ILE A 427 11.03 -0.49 -18.25
C ILE A 427 9.59 -0.30 -17.80
N SER A 428 9.38 -0.06 -16.51
CA SER A 428 8.04 0.24 -15.98
C SER A 428 7.86 1.75 -15.84
N TYR A 429 6.72 2.26 -16.29
CA TYR A 429 6.42 3.69 -16.23
C TYR A 429 4.95 3.97 -15.96
N VAL A 430 4.70 5.18 -15.44
CA VAL A 430 3.38 5.76 -15.19
C VAL A 430 3.05 6.68 -16.35
N ARG A 431 1.85 6.50 -16.89
CA ARG A 431 1.25 7.35 -17.91
C ARG A 431 0.50 8.49 -17.26
N ALA A 432 0.26 9.57 -18.01
CA ALA A 432 -0.40 10.76 -17.47
C ALA A 432 -1.87 10.54 -17.07
N ASP A 433 -2.53 9.50 -17.59
CA ASP A 433 -3.86 9.05 -17.16
C ASP A 433 -3.85 8.22 -15.87
N GLY A 434 -2.67 7.96 -15.29
CA GLY A 434 -2.46 7.12 -14.11
C GLY A 434 -2.31 5.63 -14.41
N GLY A 435 -2.41 5.22 -15.68
CA GLY A 435 -2.09 3.86 -16.09
C GLY A 435 -0.62 3.53 -15.83
N VAL A 436 -0.34 2.28 -15.49
CA VAL A 436 1.03 1.74 -15.42
C VAL A 436 1.25 0.85 -16.63
N SER A 437 2.39 1.00 -17.28
CA SER A 437 2.78 0.20 -18.44
C SER A 437 4.20 -0.30 -18.27
N VAL A 438 4.45 -1.45 -18.89
CA VAL A 438 5.76 -2.12 -18.87
C VAL A 438 6.18 -2.34 -20.31
N LEU A 439 7.36 -1.85 -20.67
CA LEU A 439 7.97 -2.05 -21.98
C LEU A 439 9.16 -2.99 -21.85
N SER A 440 9.49 -3.71 -22.92
CA SER A 440 10.80 -4.33 -23.04
C SER A 440 11.90 -3.26 -23.02
N SER A 441 13.02 -3.55 -22.35
CA SER A 441 14.22 -2.69 -22.40
C SER A 441 14.84 -2.60 -23.80
N SER A 442 14.40 -3.45 -24.74
CA SER A 442 14.78 -3.41 -26.16
C SER A 442 13.90 -2.52 -27.05
N VAL A 443 12.99 -1.74 -26.46
CA VAL A 443 12.11 -0.82 -27.21
C VAL A 443 12.94 0.14 -28.09
N PRO A 444 12.56 0.37 -29.35
CA PRO A 444 13.22 1.33 -30.23
C PRO A 444 13.22 2.76 -29.67
N SER A 445 14.32 3.48 -29.87
CA SER A 445 14.51 4.85 -29.35
C SER A 445 13.44 5.84 -29.81
N ASP A 446 12.98 5.73 -31.06
CA ASP A 446 11.92 6.58 -31.63
C ASP A 446 10.56 6.31 -30.97
N MET A 447 10.24 5.04 -30.67
CA MET A 447 9.04 4.68 -29.94
C MET A 447 9.08 5.12 -28.48
N PHE A 448 10.24 4.99 -27.81
CA PHE A 448 10.41 5.51 -26.45
C PHE A 448 10.37 7.04 -26.42
N HIS A 449 10.95 7.73 -27.41
CA HIS A 449 10.86 9.18 -27.54
C HIS A 449 9.40 9.65 -27.62
N ALA A 450 8.58 8.99 -28.44
CA ALA A 450 7.17 9.35 -28.64
C ALA A 450 6.31 9.28 -27.35
N ILE A 451 6.68 8.46 -26.35
CA ILE A 451 5.98 8.49 -25.05
C ILE A 451 6.53 9.54 -24.09
N VAL A 452 7.75 10.04 -24.31
CA VAL A 452 8.37 11.09 -23.47
C VAL A 452 7.89 12.48 -23.87
N THR A 453 7.63 12.69 -25.17
CA THR A 453 7.19 13.97 -25.74
C THR A 453 5.69 14.16 -25.60
N PRO A 454 5.20 15.08 -24.75
CA PRO A 454 3.76 15.26 -24.55
C PRO A 454 3.08 16.08 -25.67
N SER A 455 3.84 16.61 -26.63
CA SER A 455 3.37 17.52 -27.69
C SER A 455 4.28 17.51 -28.95
N GLY A 456 5.00 16.43 -29.20
CA GLY A 456 5.86 16.29 -30.39
C GLY A 456 5.06 15.95 -31.66
N GLY A 457 3.82 15.46 -31.51
CA GLY A 457 2.93 15.11 -32.62
C GLY A 457 3.25 13.75 -33.24
N GLU A 458 4.16 12.98 -32.63
CA GLU A 458 4.42 11.60 -32.99
C GLU A 458 3.19 10.73 -32.73
N ARG A 459 3.03 9.68 -33.53
CA ARG A 459 2.03 8.64 -33.26
C ARG A 459 2.75 7.35 -32.96
N LEU A 460 2.36 6.70 -31.87
CA LEU A 460 2.83 5.37 -31.58
C LEU A 460 2.41 4.41 -32.71
N PRO A 461 3.37 3.75 -33.37
CA PRO A 461 3.09 2.79 -34.42
C PRO A 461 2.38 1.55 -33.83
N LYS A 462 1.69 0.75 -34.65
CA LYS A 462 0.95 -0.42 -34.14
C LYS A 462 1.88 -1.46 -33.53
N GLU A 463 3.09 -1.54 -34.07
CA GLU A 463 4.19 -2.40 -33.66
C GLU A 463 4.68 -2.05 -32.24
N PHE A 464 4.34 -0.87 -31.69
CA PHE A 464 4.63 -0.53 -30.29
C PHE A 464 4.05 -1.54 -29.29
N ALA A 465 2.89 -2.12 -29.63
CA ALA A 465 2.24 -3.14 -28.81
C ALA A 465 3.08 -4.43 -28.67
N GLU A 466 4.03 -4.69 -29.58
CA GLU A 466 4.93 -5.84 -29.50
C GLU A 466 5.97 -5.69 -28.38
N TYR A 467 6.25 -4.45 -27.98
CA TYR A 467 7.17 -4.14 -26.88
C TYR A 467 6.47 -3.99 -25.53
N GLN A 468 5.14 -3.95 -25.51
CA GLN A 468 4.36 -3.91 -24.28
C GLN A 468 4.31 -5.29 -23.63
N LEU A 469 4.93 -5.41 -22.46
CA LEU A 469 4.90 -6.63 -21.65
C LEU A 469 3.57 -6.70 -20.89
N ARG A 470 2.92 -7.87 -20.94
CA ARG A 470 1.61 -8.12 -20.34
C ARG A 470 1.68 -8.40 -18.85
#